data_AF-A0A8B6T4S7-F1
#
_entry.id   AF-A0A8B6T4S7-F1
#
_cell.length_a   1.000
_cell.length_b   1.000
_cell.length_c   1.000
_cell.angle_alpha   90.00
_cell.angle_beta   90.00
_cell.angle_gamma   90.00
#
_symmetry.space_group_name_H-M   'P 1'
#
loop_
_entity.id
_entity.type
_entity.pdbx_description
1 polymer ?
#
loop_
_entity_poly.entity_id
_entity_poly.type
_entity_poly.pdbx_seq_one_letter_code
_entity_poly.pdbx_strand_id
1 'polypeptide(L)'
;MFAELWVGTHPNCPSKIADGNAQLLEDFLKHPENKKTYFSEAHQATIFRDTVPYLLKILSIRTALSIQAHPCKKLAEELHAARPDKYKDPNHKPELICALTSFEALCCFRPLGAIIAYLKRIPELAELVGADAVLGQYMMAPESALPAADSDEEKQSLKAMMTNVYAASDDIVAKTLRLHLQRIEETGAQCAEDELFARIYR
;
A
#
# COMPACT_ATOMS: atom_id res chain seq x y z
N MET A 1 15.78 -14.89 9.77
CA MET A 1 15.13 -13.58 9.97
C MET A 1 13.63 -13.82 10.06
N PHE A 2 12.96 -13.26 11.06
CA PHE A 2 11.50 -13.39 11.23
C PHE A 2 10.85 -12.14 10.63
N ALA A 3 9.88 -12.31 9.73
CA ALA A 3 9.24 -11.19 9.04
C ALA A 3 7.92 -10.78 9.70
N GLU A 4 7.07 -11.76 10.03
CA GLU A 4 5.73 -11.50 10.57
C GLU A 4 5.44 -12.44 11.74
N LEU A 5 4.82 -11.89 12.79
CA LEU A 5 4.13 -12.65 13.83
C LEU A 5 2.63 -12.39 13.71
N TRP A 6 1.84 -13.45 13.58
CA TRP A 6 0.39 -13.37 13.38
C TRP A 6 -0.34 -13.73 14.67
N VAL A 7 -1.30 -12.89 15.05
CA VAL A 7 -2.15 -13.11 16.22
C VAL A 7 -3.60 -13.02 15.76
N GLY A 8 -4.32 -14.13 15.88
CA GLY A 8 -5.73 -14.23 15.50
C GLY A 8 -6.13 -15.64 15.07
N THR A 9 -7.26 -15.73 14.37
CA THR A 9 -7.87 -16.99 13.93
C THR A 9 -7.71 -17.23 12.42
N HIS A 10 -6.63 -16.72 11.82
CA HIS A 10 -6.43 -16.86 10.38
C HIS A 10 -5.96 -18.29 10.04
N PRO A 11 -6.57 -18.98 9.06
CA PRO A 11 -6.28 -20.40 8.79
C PRO A 11 -4.85 -20.69 8.34
N ASN A 12 -4.21 -19.77 7.61
CA ASN A 12 -2.82 -19.93 7.16
C ASN A 12 -1.78 -19.87 8.29
N CYS A 13 -2.11 -19.25 9.43
CA CYS A 13 -1.19 -19.13 10.57
C CYS A 13 -2.02 -19.01 11.87
N PRO A 14 -2.64 -20.12 12.32
CA PRO A 14 -3.58 -20.05 13.42
C PRO A 14 -2.84 -19.92 14.75
N SER A 15 -3.31 -19.01 15.61
CA SER A 15 -2.79 -18.88 16.98
C SER A 15 -3.26 -20.04 17.87
N LYS A 16 -2.47 -20.31 18.92
CA LYS A 16 -2.76 -21.33 19.93
C LYS A 16 -2.86 -20.73 21.32
N ILE A 17 -3.68 -21.32 22.17
CA ILE A 17 -3.76 -20.98 23.59
C ILE A 17 -2.48 -21.43 24.29
N ALA A 18 -1.96 -20.57 25.17
CA ALA A 18 -0.74 -20.81 25.93
C ALA A 18 -1.00 -21.58 27.24
N ASP A 19 -1.89 -22.58 27.20
CA ASP A 19 -2.27 -23.44 28.34
C ASP A 19 -1.50 -24.77 28.39
N GLY A 20 -0.58 -24.98 27.45
CA GLY A 20 0.19 -26.22 27.30
C GLY A 20 -0.50 -27.30 26.46
N ASN A 21 -1.80 -27.17 26.16
CA ASN A 21 -2.54 -28.13 25.33
C ASN A 21 -2.48 -27.82 23.84
N ALA A 22 -1.88 -26.70 23.47
CA ALA A 22 -1.70 -26.26 22.08
C ALA A 22 -3.03 -26.16 21.29
N GLN A 23 -4.15 -25.96 22.00
CA GLN A 23 -5.48 -25.78 21.42
C GLN A 23 -5.48 -24.55 20.50
N LEU A 24 -6.12 -24.65 19.33
CA LEU A 24 -6.29 -23.51 18.43
C LEU A 24 -7.19 -22.44 19.08
N LEU A 25 -6.82 -21.17 18.89
CA LEU A 25 -7.62 -20.04 19.40
C LEU A 25 -9.05 -20.07 18.85
N GLU A 26 -9.23 -20.46 17.59
CA GLU A 26 -10.55 -20.57 16.97
C GLU A 26 -11.45 -21.59 17.69
N ASP A 27 -10.91 -22.77 18.00
CA ASP A 27 -11.66 -23.82 18.69
C ASP A 27 -11.97 -23.46 20.14
N PHE A 28 -11.04 -22.78 20.80
CA PHE A 28 -11.26 -22.21 22.13
C PHE A 28 -12.43 -21.21 22.13
N LEU A 29 -12.49 -20.32 21.14
CA LEU A 29 -13.52 -19.28 21.02
C LEU A 29 -14.90 -19.84 20.63
N LYS A 30 -14.98 -21.03 20.01
CA LYS A 30 -16.25 -21.70 19.69
C LYS A 30 -16.98 -22.24 20.92
N HIS A 31 -16.30 -22.44 22.05
CA HIS A 31 -16.95 -22.92 23.27
C HIS A 31 -17.97 -21.90 23.78
N PRO A 32 -19.23 -22.29 24.10
CA PRO A 32 -20.31 -21.33 24.40
C PRO A 32 -19.98 -20.31 25.49
N GLU A 33 -19.32 -20.77 26.56
CA GLU A 33 -18.91 -19.89 27.67
C GLU A 33 -17.86 -18.87 27.22
N ASN A 34 -16.79 -19.29 26.54
CA ASN A 34 -15.76 -18.39 26.01
C ASN A 34 -16.35 -17.40 25.00
N LYS A 35 -17.24 -17.89 24.11
CA LYS A 35 -17.91 -17.05 23.13
C LYS A 35 -18.69 -15.91 23.79
N LYS A 36 -19.45 -16.19 24.84
CA LYS A 36 -20.18 -15.17 25.62
C LYS A 36 -19.23 -14.22 26.37
N THR A 37 -18.09 -14.73 26.85
CA THR A 37 -17.10 -13.93 27.57
C THR A 37 -16.37 -12.94 26.67
N TYR A 38 -15.93 -13.38 25.47
CA TYR A 38 -15.04 -12.59 24.61
C TYR A 38 -15.74 -11.88 23.46
N PHE A 39 -16.97 -12.27 23.10
CA PHE A 39 -17.73 -11.67 22.00
C PHE A 39 -19.10 -11.16 22.45
N SER A 40 -19.38 -9.90 22.11
CA SER A 40 -20.71 -9.30 22.30
C SER A 40 -21.77 -10.02 21.46
N GLU A 41 -23.04 -9.91 21.87
CA GLU A 41 -24.17 -10.45 21.09
C GLU A 41 -24.18 -9.92 19.65
N ALA A 42 -23.83 -8.65 19.45
CA ALA A 42 -23.72 -8.04 18.13
C ALA A 42 -22.66 -8.74 17.26
N HIS A 43 -21.48 -9.06 17.80
CA HIS A 43 -20.45 -9.82 17.07
C HIS A 43 -20.92 -11.23 16.73
N GLN A 44 -21.59 -11.89 17.67
CA GLN A 44 -22.12 -13.25 17.50
C GLN A 44 -23.21 -13.34 16.41
N ALA A 45 -23.86 -12.23 16.07
CA ALA A 45 -24.81 -12.12 14.97
C ALA A 45 -24.16 -11.92 13.59
N THR A 46 -22.83 -11.73 13.51
CA THR A 46 -22.11 -11.50 12.24
C THR A 46 -21.61 -12.81 11.60
N ILE A 47 -21.08 -12.69 10.38
CA ILE A 47 -20.36 -13.78 9.72
C ILE A 47 -19.09 -14.21 10.46
N PHE A 48 -18.56 -13.37 11.36
CA PHE A 48 -17.33 -13.60 12.12
C PHE A 48 -17.58 -14.19 13.51
N ARG A 49 -18.81 -14.64 13.81
CA ARG A 49 -19.26 -15.07 15.14
C ARG A 49 -18.36 -16.07 15.90
N ASP A 50 -17.52 -16.82 15.19
CA ASP A 50 -16.63 -17.86 15.74
C ASP A 50 -15.13 -17.51 15.56
N THR A 51 -14.83 -16.29 15.11
CA THR A 51 -13.48 -15.85 14.70
C THR A 51 -13.21 -14.42 15.16
N VAL A 52 -11.92 -14.04 15.22
CA VAL A 52 -11.54 -12.63 15.41
C VAL A 52 -11.70 -11.89 14.08
N PRO A 53 -12.44 -10.75 14.02
CA PRO A 53 -12.76 -10.06 12.76
C PRO A 53 -11.60 -9.21 12.22
N TYR A 54 -10.40 -9.37 12.77
CA TYR A 54 -9.18 -8.72 12.35
C TYR A 54 -7.99 -9.67 12.52
N LEU A 55 -6.91 -9.39 11.81
CA LEU A 55 -5.64 -10.09 11.96
C LEU A 55 -4.62 -9.09 12.48
N LEU A 56 -4.14 -9.32 13.71
CA LEU A 56 -3.05 -8.54 14.25
C LEU A 56 -1.73 -9.11 13.73
N LYS A 57 -0.86 -8.23 13.23
CA LYS A 57 0.49 -8.59 12.82
C LYS A 57 1.52 -7.71 13.52
N ILE A 58 2.63 -8.32 13.93
CA ILE A 58 3.86 -7.61 14.25
C ILE A 58 4.84 -7.87 13.11
N LEU A 59 5.28 -6.80 12.46
CA LEU A 59 6.16 -6.86 11.29
C LEU A 59 7.57 -6.44 11.67
N SER A 60 8.57 -7.23 11.26
CA SER A 60 9.98 -6.87 11.30
C SER A 60 10.48 -6.71 9.87
N ILE A 61 10.52 -5.46 9.41
CA ILE A 61 10.71 -5.11 8.01
C ILE A 61 12.19 -4.76 7.78
N ARG A 62 12.89 -5.59 7.00
CA ARG A 62 14.30 -5.33 6.61
C ARG A 62 14.43 -4.59 5.28
N THR A 63 13.56 -4.92 4.33
CA THR A 63 13.56 -4.37 2.97
C THR A 63 12.18 -3.83 2.63
N ALA A 64 12.12 -2.88 1.70
CA ALA A 64 10.85 -2.32 1.23
C ALA A 64 9.91 -3.44 0.76
N LEU A 65 8.64 -3.35 1.14
CA LEU A 65 7.58 -4.23 0.66
C LEU A 65 7.05 -3.70 -0.68
N SER A 66 6.29 -4.54 -1.40
CA SER A 66 5.62 -4.12 -2.63
C SER A 66 4.70 -2.91 -2.38
N ILE A 67 4.62 -2.00 -3.35
CA ILE A 67 3.57 -0.98 -3.38
C ILE A 67 2.23 -1.68 -3.56
N GLN A 68 1.26 -1.36 -2.69
CA GLN A 68 -0.02 -2.07 -2.59
C GLN A 68 -1.19 -1.09 -2.54
N ALA A 69 -2.32 -1.54 -3.07
CA ALA A 69 -3.61 -0.91 -2.88
C ALA A 69 -4.67 -2.00 -2.67
N HIS A 70 -5.62 -1.75 -1.77
CA HIS A 70 -6.72 -2.67 -1.50
C HIS A 70 -8.02 -2.15 -2.13
N PRO A 71 -8.77 -3.01 -2.84
CA PRO A 71 -10.04 -2.59 -3.41
C PRO A 71 -11.06 -2.26 -2.32
N CYS A 72 -11.98 -1.34 -2.63
CA CYS A 72 -13.17 -1.16 -1.81
C CYS A 72 -14.07 -2.41 -1.90
N LYS A 73 -15.06 -2.53 -1.00
CA LYS A 73 -15.89 -3.73 -0.87
C LYS A 73 -16.52 -4.17 -2.19
N LYS A 74 -17.16 -3.22 -2.88
CA LYS A 74 -17.81 -3.46 -4.18
C LYS A 74 -16.83 -4.00 -5.23
N LEU A 75 -15.66 -3.36 -5.34
CA LEU A 75 -14.64 -3.79 -6.31
C LEU A 75 -14.03 -5.15 -5.92
N ALA A 76 -13.88 -5.45 -4.63
CA ALA A 76 -13.39 -6.75 -4.17
C ALA A 76 -14.35 -7.89 -4.56
N GLU A 77 -15.66 -7.67 -4.45
CA GLU A 77 -16.70 -8.62 -4.88
C GLU A 77 -16.61 -8.90 -6.39
N GLU A 78 -16.52 -7.85 -7.20
CA GLU A 78 -16.38 -7.94 -8.66
C GLU A 78 -15.10 -8.70 -9.05
N LEU A 79 -13.97 -8.36 -8.43
CA LEU A 79 -12.66 -8.96 -8.73
C LEU A 79 -12.57 -10.42 -8.28
N HIS A 80 -13.15 -10.77 -7.12
CA HIS A 80 -13.24 -12.14 -6.64
C HIS A 80 -14.09 -13.01 -7.58
N ALA A 81 -15.25 -12.50 -8.01
CA ALA A 81 -16.12 -13.22 -8.95
C ALA A 81 -15.43 -13.44 -10.31
N ALA A 82 -14.70 -12.44 -10.82
CA ALA A 82 -14.06 -12.51 -12.13
C ALA A 82 -12.74 -13.31 -12.12
N ARG A 83 -11.95 -13.23 -11.05
CA ARG A 83 -10.59 -13.81 -10.93
C ARG A 83 -10.33 -14.40 -9.53
N PRO A 84 -11.05 -15.48 -9.14
CA PRO A 84 -10.94 -16.07 -7.80
C PRO A 84 -9.57 -16.69 -7.51
N ASP A 85 -8.79 -16.99 -8.56
CA ASP A 85 -7.40 -17.44 -8.45
C ASP A 85 -6.48 -16.33 -7.91
N LYS A 86 -6.77 -15.06 -8.21
CA LYS A 86 -5.98 -13.90 -7.79
C LYS A 86 -6.55 -13.20 -6.56
N TYR A 87 -7.86 -13.03 -6.49
CA TYR A 87 -8.55 -12.40 -5.36
C TYR A 87 -9.21 -13.49 -4.54
N LYS A 88 -8.61 -13.81 -3.39
CA LYS A 88 -8.99 -15.01 -2.61
C LYS A 88 -10.32 -14.88 -1.89
N ASP A 89 -10.80 -13.66 -1.67
CA ASP A 89 -12.05 -13.38 -1.00
C ASP A 89 -12.67 -12.07 -1.52
N PRO A 90 -13.99 -11.86 -1.30
CA PRO A 90 -14.71 -10.68 -1.77
C PRO A 90 -14.68 -9.51 -0.77
N ASN A 91 -13.70 -9.43 0.14
CA ASN A 91 -13.70 -8.43 1.21
C ASN A 91 -12.76 -7.24 0.92
N HIS A 92 -13.12 -6.08 1.46
CA HIS A 92 -12.14 -5.00 1.59
C HIS A 92 -11.08 -5.38 2.64
N LYS A 93 -9.94 -4.70 2.60
CA LYS A 93 -8.86 -4.91 3.57
C LYS A 93 -8.37 -3.57 4.13
N PRO A 94 -9.13 -2.96 5.05
CA PRO A 94 -8.64 -1.80 5.79
C PRO A 94 -7.45 -2.23 6.65
N GLU A 95 -6.39 -1.44 6.62
CA GLU A 95 -5.18 -1.67 7.39
C GLU A 95 -4.88 -0.46 8.29
N LEU A 96 -4.38 -0.73 9.48
CA LEU A 96 -3.91 0.28 10.42
C LEU A 96 -2.49 -0.09 10.84
N ILE A 97 -1.59 0.87 10.73
CA ILE A 97 -0.18 0.69 11.07
C ILE A 97 0.11 1.46 12.35
N CYS A 98 0.76 0.81 13.31
CA CYS A 98 1.28 1.43 14.52
C CYS A 98 2.79 1.19 14.59
N ALA A 99 3.56 2.27 14.62
CA ALA A 99 5.03 2.20 14.64
C ALA A 99 5.52 1.83 16.04
N LEU A 100 6.14 0.66 16.17
CA LEU A 100 6.81 0.21 17.41
C LEU A 100 8.26 0.71 17.53
N THR A 101 8.86 1.05 16.39
CA THR A 101 10.20 1.65 16.24
C THR A 101 10.13 2.68 15.13
N SER A 102 11.24 3.37 14.81
CA SER A 102 11.32 4.25 13.65
C SER A 102 10.84 3.52 12.40
N PHE A 103 9.87 4.11 11.72
CA PHE A 103 9.14 3.48 10.62
C PHE A 103 9.00 4.46 9.46
N GLU A 104 9.25 3.97 8.25
CA GLU A 104 9.14 4.72 7.00
C GLU A 104 8.12 4.02 6.10
N ALA A 105 7.22 4.78 5.48
CA ALA A 105 6.23 4.25 4.56
C ALA A 105 5.88 5.26 3.45
N LEU A 106 5.50 4.70 2.30
CA LEU A 106 4.81 5.46 1.25
C LEU A 106 3.30 5.33 1.49
N CYS A 107 2.60 6.45 1.54
CA CYS A 107 1.16 6.48 1.77
C CYS A 107 0.52 7.57 0.90
N CYS A 108 -0.41 7.15 0.04
CA CYS A 108 -1.14 8.01 -0.90
C CYS A 108 -0.22 8.77 -1.88
N PHE A 109 -0.86 9.52 -2.79
CA PHE A 109 -0.15 10.46 -3.65
C PHE A 109 0.17 11.75 -2.89
N ARG A 110 1.27 12.40 -3.26
CA ARG A 110 1.56 13.77 -2.82
C ARG A 110 0.54 14.74 -3.47
N PRO A 111 0.31 15.93 -2.89
CA PRO A 111 -0.44 16.99 -3.57
C PRO A 111 0.15 17.29 -4.95
N LEU A 112 -0.70 17.61 -5.93
CA LEU A 112 -0.27 17.78 -7.32
C LEU A 112 0.83 18.84 -7.50
N GLY A 113 0.77 19.95 -6.77
CA GLY A 113 1.81 20.98 -6.81
C GLY A 113 3.18 20.47 -6.38
N ALA A 114 3.23 19.61 -5.36
CA ALA A 114 4.46 18.93 -4.95
C ALA A 114 4.94 17.99 -6.05
N ILE A 115 4.05 17.19 -6.65
CA ILE A 115 4.40 16.29 -7.76
C ILE A 115 5.05 17.08 -8.91
N ILE A 116 4.45 18.20 -9.33
CA ILE A 116 4.99 19.08 -10.38
C ILE A 116 6.40 19.58 -10.00
N ALA A 117 6.61 20.00 -8.75
CA ALA A 117 7.92 20.45 -8.28
C ALA A 117 8.98 19.33 -8.34
N TYR A 118 8.60 18.08 -8.02
CA TYR A 118 9.49 16.92 -8.16
C TYR A 118 9.81 16.61 -9.62
N LEU A 119 8.81 16.63 -10.50
CA LEU A 119 9.00 16.33 -11.92
C LEU A 119 9.93 17.36 -12.58
N LYS A 120 9.85 18.63 -12.21
CA LYS A 120 10.81 19.66 -12.67
C LYS A 120 12.27 19.35 -12.29
N ARG A 121 12.48 18.67 -11.17
CA ARG A 121 13.81 18.34 -10.64
C ARG A 121 14.33 16.98 -11.12
N ILE A 122 13.43 16.09 -11.51
CA ILE A 122 13.75 14.72 -11.93
C ILE A 122 13.31 14.56 -13.39
N PRO A 123 14.11 15.06 -14.36
CA PRO A 123 13.73 15.05 -15.77
C PRO A 123 13.50 13.62 -16.30
N GLU A 124 14.23 12.63 -15.79
CA GLU A 124 14.07 11.23 -16.19
C GLU A 124 12.67 10.70 -15.82
N LEU A 125 12.17 11.09 -14.64
CA LEU A 125 10.82 10.72 -14.20
C LEU A 125 9.76 11.52 -14.95
N ALA A 126 10.00 12.80 -15.22
CA ALA A 126 9.10 13.65 -16.00
C ALA A 126 8.85 13.09 -17.40
N GLU A 127 9.91 12.63 -18.07
CA GLU A 127 9.80 11.96 -19.36
C GLU A 127 9.02 10.65 -19.25
N LEU A 128 9.36 9.79 -18.28
CA LEU A 128 8.70 8.49 -18.08
C LEU A 128 7.19 8.60 -17.83
N VAL A 129 6.76 9.59 -17.05
CA VAL A 129 5.33 9.79 -16.74
C VAL A 129 4.60 10.59 -17.81
N GLY A 130 5.30 11.09 -18.83
CA GLY A 130 4.73 11.96 -19.87
C GLY A 130 4.25 13.30 -19.31
N ALA A 131 5.02 13.91 -18.41
CA ALA A 131 4.61 15.08 -17.63
C ALA A 131 4.21 16.27 -18.51
N ASP A 132 4.89 16.52 -19.63
CA ASP A 132 4.54 17.62 -20.55
C ASP A 132 3.16 17.43 -21.19
N ALA A 133 2.81 16.19 -21.55
CA ALA A 133 1.53 15.87 -22.15
C ALA A 133 0.39 15.88 -21.12
N VAL A 134 0.65 15.42 -19.89
CA VAL A 134 -0.38 15.29 -18.85
C VAL A 134 -0.57 16.57 -18.04
N LEU A 135 0.52 17.25 -17.69
CA LEU A 135 0.56 18.37 -16.76
C LEU A 135 1.05 19.67 -17.40
N GLY A 136 1.29 19.72 -18.72
CA GLY A 136 1.89 20.87 -19.39
C GLY A 136 1.22 22.21 -19.07
N GLN A 137 -0.11 22.23 -18.97
CA GLN A 137 -0.87 23.43 -18.60
C GLN A 137 -0.63 23.91 -17.15
N TYR A 138 -0.20 23.02 -16.27
CA TYR A 138 0.08 23.32 -14.86
C TYR A 138 1.55 23.54 -14.56
N MET A 139 2.47 23.13 -15.45
CA MET A 139 3.91 23.21 -15.22
C MET A 139 4.39 24.62 -14.85
N MET A 140 3.77 25.67 -15.39
CA MET A 140 4.11 27.06 -15.10
C MET A 140 2.96 27.82 -14.40
N ALA A 141 1.91 27.10 -14.00
CA ALA A 141 0.75 27.68 -13.35
C ALA A 141 1.03 27.95 -11.85
N PRO A 142 0.43 29.01 -11.27
CA PRO A 142 0.44 29.19 -9.82
C PRO A 142 -0.38 28.08 -9.13
N GLU A 143 -0.11 27.84 -7.85
CA GLU A 143 -0.80 26.81 -7.06
C GLU A 143 -2.33 26.99 -7.04
N SER A 144 -2.82 28.23 -7.10
CA SER A 144 -4.25 28.56 -7.16
C SER A 144 -4.94 28.16 -8.47
N ALA A 145 -4.18 27.85 -9.52
CA ALA A 145 -4.69 27.38 -10.81
C ALA A 145 -4.60 25.85 -10.95
N LEU A 146 -4.10 25.15 -9.93
CA LEU A 146 -4.10 23.69 -9.93
C LEU A 146 -5.51 23.14 -9.63
N PRO A 147 -5.84 21.95 -10.14
CA PRO A 147 -7.02 21.21 -9.75
C PRO A 147 -7.14 21.10 -8.23
N ALA A 148 -8.37 21.19 -7.73
CA ALA A 148 -8.63 20.97 -6.31
C ALA A 148 -8.25 19.54 -5.90
N ALA A 149 -7.81 19.38 -4.65
CA ALA A 149 -7.50 18.07 -4.09
C ALA A 149 -8.70 17.13 -4.18
N ASP A 150 -8.46 15.89 -4.58
CA ASP A 150 -9.44 14.83 -4.83
C ASP A 150 -10.48 15.14 -5.93
N SER A 151 -10.27 16.19 -6.73
CA SER A 151 -11.11 16.45 -7.91
C SER A 151 -10.93 15.36 -8.98
N ASP A 152 -11.93 15.22 -9.85
CA ASP A 152 -11.87 14.28 -10.96
C ASP A 152 -10.71 14.63 -11.94
N GLU A 153 -10.39 15.92 -12.08
CA GLU A 153 -9.29 16.41 -12.91
C GLU A 153 -7.91 16.05 -12.34
N GLU A 154 -7.71 16.19 -11.02
CA GLU A 154 -6.49 15.72 -10.34
C GLU A 154 -6.36 14.20 -10.51
N LYS A 155 -7.43 13.45 -10.21
CA LYS A 155 -7.47 11.99 -10.33
C LYS A 155 -7.17 11.53 -11.76
N GLN A 156 -7.70 12.21 -12.76
CA GLN A 156 -7.44 11.89 -14.17
C GLN A 156 -5.97 12.12 -14.52
N SER A 157 -5.38 13.21 -14.04
CA SER A 157 -3.96 13.52 -14.26
C SER A 157 -3.04 12.49 -13.60
N LEU A 158 -3.29 12.15 -12.33
CA LEU A 158 -2.56 11.11 -11.60
C LEU A 158 -2.69 9.75 -12.28
N LYS A 159 -3.91 9.39 -12.68
CA LYS A 159 -4.18 8.14 -13.39
C LYS A 159 -3.45 8.07 -14.72
N ALA A 160 -3.42 9.16 -15.50
CA ALA A 160 -2.71 9.21 -16.77
C ALA A 160 -1.20 8.99 -16.59
N MET A 161 -0.57 9.69 -15.64
CA MET A 161 0.85 9.49 -15.30
C MET A 161 1.15 8.05 -14.89
N MET A 162 0.36 7.48 -13.98
CA MET A 162 0.55 6.08 -13.56
C MET A 162 0.33 5.10 -14.72
N THR A 163 -0.64 5.36 -15.60
CA THR A 163 -0.88 4.54 -16.78
C THR A 163 0.34 4.54 -17.71
N ASN A 164 0.98 5.70 -17.91
CA ASN A 164 2.20 5.79 -18.69
C ASN A 164 3.34 4.95 -18.08
N VAL A 165 3.52 5.03 -16.75
CA VAL A 165 4.51 4.21 -16.04
C VAL A 165 4.24 2.72 -16.20
N TYR A 166 3.00 2.27 -16.02
CA TYR A 166 2.64 0.85 -16.13
C TYR A 166 2.61 0.33 -17.58
N ALA A 167 2.54 1.21 -18.58
CA ALA A 167 2.60 0.86 -19.99
C ALA A 167 4.03 0.85 -20.54
N ALA A 168 4.98 1.49 -19.86
CA ALA A 168 6.38 1.49 -20.24
C ALA A 168 6.99 0.08 -20.15
N SER A 169 7.90 -0.26 -21.07
CA SER A 169 8.62 -1.53 -21.00
C SER A 169 9.61 -1.54 -19.85
N ASP A 170 9.92 -2.73 -19.34
CA ASP A 170 10.93 -2.93 -18.29
C ASP A 170 12.29 -2.30 -18.66
N ASP A 171 12.67 -2.33 -19.94
CA ASP A 171 13.91 -1.71 -20.44
C ASP A 171 13.90 -0.17 -20.29
N ILE A 172 12.77 0.47 -20.62
CA ILE A 172 12.62 1.92 -20.47
C ILE A 172 12.68 2.27 -19.00
N VAL A 173 11.91 1.58 -18.15
CA VAL A 173 11.89 1.81 -16.71
C VAL A 173 13.29 1.62 -16.12
N ALA A 174 13.97 0.52 -16.43
CA ALA A 174 15.32 0.24 -15.94
C ALA A 174 16.33 1.29 -16.39
N LYS A 175 16.24 1.76 -17.66
CA LYS A 175 17.09 2.85 -18.16
C LYS A 175 16.84 4.14 -17.39
N THR A 176 15.58 4.54 -17.20
CA THR A 176 15.20 5.74 -16.45
C THR A 176 15.74 5.70 -15.02
N LEU A 177 15.58 4.58 -14.32
CA LEU A 177 16.07 4.42 -12.95
C LEU A 177 17.61 4.52 -12.87
N ARG A 178 18.34 3.92 -13.83
CA ARG A 178 19.80 4.02 -13.90
C ARG A 178 20.28 5.46 -14.13
N LEU A 179 19.64 6.18 -15.05
CA LEU A 179 19.97 7.58 -15.31
C LEU A 179 19.71 8.45 -14.08
N HIS A 180 18.58 8.21 -13.39
CA HIS A 180 18.29 8.93 -12.15
C HIS A 180 19.33 8.66 -11.06
N LEU A 181 19.74 7.39 -10.87
CA LEU A 181 20.80 7.05 -9.92
C LEU A 181 22.13 7.73 -10.29
N GLN A 182 22.53 7.66 -11.55
CA GLN A 182 23.75 8.29 -12.04
C GLN A 182 23.75 9.79 -11.74
N ARG A 183 22.62 10.48 -12.00
CA ARG A 183 22.46 11.89 -11.68
C ARG A 183 22.65 12.16 -10.18
N ILE A 184 22.04 11.34 -9.31
CA ILE A 184 22.21 11.47 -7.84
C ILE A 184 23.68 11.27 -7.45
N GLU A 185 24.40 10.33 -8.05
CA GLU A 185 25.80 10.07 -7.77
C GLU A 185 26.72 11.21 -8.24
N GLU A 186 26.39 11.87 -9.35
CA GLU A 186 27.14 13.00 -9.90
C GLU A 186 26.86 14.31 -9.15
N THR A 187 25.60 14.59 -8.81
CA THR A 187 25.21 15.87 -8.18
C THR A 187 25.16 15.81 -6.65
N GLY A 188 25.22 14.61 -6.08
CA GLY A 188 24.83 14.36 -4.69
C GLY A 188 23.31 14.38 -4.49
N ALA A 189 22.83 13.71 -3.44
CA ALA A 189 21.42 13.75 -3.05
C ALA A 189 21.01 15.18 -2.67
N GLN A 190 19.91 15.66 -3.27
CA GLN A 190 19.42 17.02 -3.04
C GLN A 190 18.20 17.04 -2.10
N CYS A 191 17.66 15.88 -1.74
CA CYS A 191 16.55 15.71 -0.80
C CYS A 191 16.50 14.30 -0.21
N ALA A 192 15.60 14.13 0.77
CA ALA A 192 15.31 12.85 1.38
C ALA A 192 14.84 11.78 0.37
N GLU A 193 14.15 12.16 -0.71
CA GLU A 193 13.72 11.20 -1.73
C GLU A 193 14.87 10.65 -2.57
N ASP A 194 15.91 11.45 -2.84
CA ASP A 194 17.09 10.97 -3.56
C ASP A 194 17.85 9.94 -2.70
N GLU A 195 17.97 10.22 -1.40
CA GLU A 195 18.55 9.28 -0.43
C GLU A 195 17.72 8.00 -0.32
N LEU A 196 16.39 8.12 -0.24
CA LEU A 196 15.46 7.01 -0.21
C LEU A 196 15.55 6.17 -1.49
N PHE A 197 15.57 6.82 -2.65
CA PHE A 197 15.70 6.17 -3.95
C PHE A 197 17.01 5.39 -4.04
N ALA A 198 18.14 6.02 -3.74
CA ALA A 198 19.45 5.36 -3.78
C ALA A 198 19.53 4.18 -2.80
N ARG A 199 18.89 4.28 -1.63
CA ARG A 199 18.81 3.19 -0.65
C ARG A 199 17.95 2.02 -1.10
N ILE A 200 16.84 2.27 -1.81
CA ILE A 200 15.93 1.22 -2.29
C ILE A 200 16.45 0.58 -3.60
N TYR A 201 17.13 1.35 -4.43
CA TYR A 201 17.65 0.86 -5.72
C TYR A 201 18.82 -0.13 -5.55
N ARG A 202 19.65 0.05 -4.51
CA ARG A 202 20.81 -0.79 -4.19
C ARG A 202 20.41 -2.09 -3.50
#